data_AF-B9M4W9-F1
#
_entry.id   AF-B9M4W9-F1
#
_cell.length_a   1.000
_cell.length_b   1.000
_cell.length_c   1.000
_cell.angle_alpha   90.00
_cell.angle_beta   90.00
_cell.angle_gamma   90.00
#
_symmetry.space_group_name_H-M   'P 1'
#
loop_
_entity.id
_entity.type
_entity.pdbx_description
1 polymer ?
#
loop_
_entity_poly.entity_id
_entity_poly.type
_entity_poly.pdbx_seq_one_letter_code
_entity_poly.pdbx_strand_id
1 'polypeptide(L)'
;MIKSILLLILVLLPLPVLAQETAPLSLKTIKIVKISAQDRLATVKSADGILHLLKIGDELGKGAKVSDITKGKIVVEETTDQGVETVFLILDNGVQRIEKIRKTSGEHRPLTATGTFSIPVEAQPVK
;
A
#
# COMPACT_ATOMS: atom_id res chain seq x y z
N MET A 1 -45.26 47.44 -4.78
CA MET A 1 -44.34 46.83 -5.78
C MET A 1 -42.92 46.56 -5.24
N ILE A 2 -42.61 46.81 -3.97
CA ILE A 2 -41.26 46.61 -3.38
C ILE A 2 -41.04 45.19 -2.79
N LYS A 3 -42.11 44.45 -2.49
CA LYS A 3 -42.04 43.09 -1.91
C LYS A 3 -41.57 41.99 -2.88
N SER A 4 -41.68 42.19 -4.20
CA SER A 4 -41.25 41.19 -5.20
C SER A 4 -39.75 41.24 -5.51
N ILE A 5 -39.03 42.30 -5.16
CA ILE A 5 -37.58 42.41 -5.42
C ILE A 5 -36.78 41.75 -4.29
N LEU A 6 -37.35 41.66 -3.08
CA LEU A 6 -36.68 41.03 -1.93
C LEU A 6 -36.57 39.50 -2.05
N LEU A 7 -37.42 38.86 -2.87
CA LEU A 7 -37.43 37.39 -3.02
C LEU A 7 -36.35 36.88 -3.99
N LEU A 8 -35.83 37.75 -4.89
CA LEU A 8 -34.82 37.35 -5.88
C LEU A 8 -33.39 37.35 -5.29
N ILE A 9 -33.14 38.10 -4.23
CA ILE A 9 -31.80 38.23 -3.61
C ILE A 9 -31.49 37.04 -2.68
N LEU A 10 -32.50 36.31 -2.19
CA LEU A 10 -32.29 35.15 -1.32
C LEU A 10 -31.84 33.87 -2.07
N VAL A 11 -31.94 33.85 -3.40
CA VAL A 11 -31.61 32.69 -4.25
C VAL A 11 -30.17 32.74 -4.77
N LEU A 12 -29.40 33.77 -4.41
CA LEU A 12 -27.99 33.91 -4.78
C LEU A 12 -27.05 33.72 -3.58
N LEU A 13 -27.45 32.94 -2.58
CA LEU A 13 -26.52 32.56 -1.52
C LEU A 13 -25.63 31.42 -2.04
N PRO A 14 -24.30 31.59 -2.12
CA PRO A 14 -23.40 30.50 -2.47
C PRO A 14 -23.51 29.42 -1.37
N LEU A 15 -24.04 28.26 -1.74
CA LEU A 15 -24.04 27.08 -0.88
C LEU A 15 -22.58 26.79 -0.50
N PRO A 16 -22.23 26.72 0.80
CA PRO A 16 -20.92 26.23 1.19
C PRO A 16 -20.83 24.79 0.70
N VAL A 17 -19.96 24.56 -0.29
CA VAL A 17 -19.58 23.22 -0.71
C VAL A 17 -18.91 22.60 0.51
N LEU A 18 -19.65 21.73 1.21
CA LEU A 18 -19.09 20.87 2.24
C LEU A 18 -18.06 20.00 1.53
N ALA A 19 -16.79 20.40 1.65
CA ALA A 19 -15.68 19.55 1.29
C ALA A 19 -15.82 18.28 2.14
N GLN A 20 -16.22 17.18 1.49
CA GLN A 20 -16.18 15.87 2.11
C GLN A 20 -14.70 15.57 2.33
N GLU A 21 -14.22 15.81 3.54
CA GLU A 21 -12.95 15.25 4.01
C GLU A 21 -13.08 13.73 3.87
N THR A 22 -12.53 13.21 2.78
CA THR A 22 -12.32 11.78 2.62
C THR A 22 -11.36 11.39 3.74
N ALA A 23 -11.92 10.78 4.79
CA ALA A 23 -11.15 10.34 5.93
C ALA A 23 -10.00 9.46 5.42
N PRO A 24 -8.78 9.67 5.91
CA PRO A 24 -7.62 8.93 5.43
C PRO A 24 -7.86 7.43 5.66
N LEU A 25 -7.79 6.68 4.56
CA LEU A 25 -7.90 5.23 4.53
C LEU A 25 -6.84 4.61 5.44
N SER A 26 -7.23 4.24 6.66
CA SER A 26 -6.31 3.65 7.62
C SER A 26 -6.05 2.19 7.25
N LEU A 27 -4.78 1.83 7.03
CA LEU A 27 -4.35 0.48 6.63
C LEU A 27 -4.88 -0.65 7.51
N LYS A 28 -5.17 -0.37 8.79
CA LYS A 28 -5.72 -1.34 9.75
C LYS A 28 -7.18 -1.72 9.49
N THR A 29 -7.94 -0.84 8.84
CA THR A 29 -9.39 -0.99 8.70
C THR A 29 -9.81 -1.41 7.30
N ILE A 30 -8.85 -1.55 6.39
CA ILE A 30 -9.08 -1.90 4.99
C ILE A 30 -9.16 -3.43 4.87
N LYS A 31 -10.21 -3.92 4.21
CA LYS A 31 -10.39 -5.33 3.89
C LYS A 31 -10.12 -5.60 2.42
N ILE A 32 -9.19 -6.49 2.10
CA ILE A 32 -8.91 -6.87 0.71
C ILE A 32 -10.07 -7.73 0.22
N VAL A 33 -10.69 -7.32 -0.89
CA VAL A 33 -11.79 -8.07 -1.53
C VAL A 33 -11.24 -8.95 -2.64
N LYS A 34 -10.32 -8.42 -3.45
CA LYS A 34 -9.74 -9.12 -4.59
C LYS A 34 -8.38 -8.55 -4.96
N ILE A 35 -7.48 -9.41 -5.45
CA ILE A 35 -6.19 -9.01 -6.03
C ILE A 35 -6.13 -9.56 -7.45
N SER A 36 -5.89 -8.70 -8.44
CA SER A 36 -5.55 -9.08 -9.81
C SER A 36 -4.07 -8.80 -10.06
N ALA A 37 -3.24 -9.83 -9.91
CA ALA A 37 -1.81 -9.72 -10.15
C ALA A 37 -1.47 -9.48 -11.64
N GLN A 38 -2.34 -9.95 -12.54
CA GLN A 38 -2.17 -9.77 -13.99
C GLN A 38 -2.30 -8.29 -14.38
N ASP A 39 -3.31 -7.62 -13.82
CA ASP A 39 -3.59 -6.21 -14.11
C ASP A 39 -2.85 -5.25 -13.18
N ARG A 40 -2.16 -5.77 -12.16
CA ARG A 40 -1.57 -5.00 -11.05
C ARG A 40 -2.59 -4.08 -10.38
N LEU A 41 -3.76 -4.66 -10.09
CA LEU A 41 -4.89 -3.99 -9.45
C LEU A 41 -5.31 -4.75 -8.19
N ALA A 42 -5.82 -4.02 -7.20
CA ALA A 42 -6.47 -4.61 -6.05
C ALA A 42 -7.79 -3.90 -5.75
N THR A 43 -8.81 -4.65 -5.36
CA THR A 43 -10.06 -4.09 -4.84
C THR A 43 -10.05 -4.23 -3.34
N VAL A 44 -10.20 -3.10 -2.66
CA VAL A 44 -10.27 -3.05 -1.20
C VAL A 44 -11.58 -2.44 -0.76
N LYS A 45 -12.06 -2.88 0.41
CA LYS A 45 -13.21 -2.34 1.08
C LYS A 45 -12.75 -1.53 2.29
N SER A 46 -13.18 -0.29 2.34
CA SER A 46 -12.85 0.66 3.38
C SER A 46 -13.77 0.49 4.60
N ALA A 47 -13.45 1.18 5.70
CA ALA A 47 -14.21 1.11 6.95
C ALA A 47 -15.67 1.57 6.80
N ASP A 48 -15.88 2.56 5.93
CA ASP A 48 -17.18 3.09 5.50
C ASP A 48 -17.97 2.11 4.60
N GLY A 49 -17.34 1.00 4.21
CA GLY A 49 -17.91 -0.01 3.33
C GLY A 49 -17.78 0.30 1.84
N ILE A 50 -17.10 1.39 1.46
CA ILE A 50 -16.89 1.76 0.07
C ILE A 50 -15.82 0.85 -0.56
N LEU A 51 -16.05 0.44 -1.80
CA LEU A 51 -15.09 -0.33 -2.59
C LEU A 51 -14.19 0.64 -3.37
N HIS A 52 -12.89 0.48 -3.18
CA HIS A 52 -11.86 1.24 -3.90
C HIS A 52 -11.04 0.29 -4.76
N LEU A 53 -10.74 0.75 -5.96
CA LEU A 53 -9.77 0.11 -6.84
C LEU A 53 -8.42 0.79 -6.62
N LEU A 54 -7.41 -0.01 -6.31
CA LEU A 54 -6.04 0.42 -6.07
C LEU A 54 -5.12 -0.01 -7.20
N LYS A 55 -4.19 0.87 -7.55
CA LYS A 55 -3.10 0.66 -8.49
C LYS A 55 -1.75 0.90 -7.80
N ILE A 56 -0.68 0.44 -8.43
CA ILE A 56 0.67 0.84 -8.03
C ILE A 56 0.79 2.35 -8.15
N GLY A 57 1.28 2.97 -7.08
CA GLY A 57 1.42 4.42 -6.96
C GLY A 57 0.27 5.11 -6.23
N ASP A 58 -0.86 4.44 -6.04
CA ASP A 58 -2.00 5.02 -5.30
C ASP A 58 -1.67 5.20 -3.82
N GLU A 59 -2.25 6.23 -3.22
CA GLU A 59 -2.09 6.55 -1.81
C GLU A 59 -3.20 5.91 -0.96
N LEU A 60 -2.80 5.29 0.14
CA LEU A 60 -3.67 4.72 1.17
C LEU A 60 -3.52 5.54 2.46
N GLY A 61 -4.38 6.53 2.63
CA GLY A 61 -4.39 7.36 3.83
C GLY A 61 -3.16 8.27 3.94
N LYS A 62 -2.73 8.57 5.18
CA LYS A 62 -1.65 9.55 5.41
C LYS A 62 -0.28 8.92 5.24
N GLY A 63 0.31 9.10 4.06
CA GLY A 63 1.71 8.76 3.78
C GLY A 63 1.97 7.30 3.44
N ALA A 64 0.93 6.50 3.19
CA ALA A 64 1.10 5.15 2.68
C ALA A 64 0.89 5.12 1.16
N LYS A 65 1.79 4.49 0.42
CA LYS A 65 1.74 4.39 -1.04
C LYS A 65 1.90 2.95 -1.48
N VAL A 66 1.06 2.51 -2.41
CA VAL A 66 1.18 1.17 -2.99
C VAL A 66 2.44 1.11 -3.84
N SER A 67 3.42 0.30 -3.43
CA SER A 67 4.67 0.12 -4.17
C SER A 67 4.61 -1.07 -5.12
N ASP A 68 3.85 -2.12 -4.79
CA ASP A 68 3.72 -3.30 -5.65
C ASP A 68 2.41 -4.07 -5.41
N ILE A 69 1.93 -4.78 -6.44
CA ILE A 69 0.76 -5.66 -6.37
C ILE A 69 1.11 -6.97 -7.07
N THR A 70 1.15 -8.06 -6.32
CA THR A 70 1.48 -9.40 -6.82
C THR A 70 0.46 -10.42 -6.34
N LYS A 71 0.60 -11.68 -6.77
CA LYS A 71 -0.38 -12.72 -6.45
C LYS A 71 -0.49 -12.92 -4.95
N GLY A 72 -1.66 -12.61 -4.40
CA GLY A 72 -1.97 -12.79 -2.97
C GLY A 72 -1.34 -11.76 -2.03
N LYS A 73 -0.65 -10.73 -2.53
CA LYS A 73 -0.09 -9.68 -1.66
C LYS A 73 -0.09 -8.30 -2.32
N ILE A 74 -0.31 -7.27 -1.50
CA ILE A 74 -0.15 -5.86 -1.84
C ILE A 74 0.98 -5.32 -0.95
N VAL A 75 1.95 -4.65 -1.55
CA VAL A 75 3.07 -4.03 -0.83
C VAL A 75 2.81 -2.54 -0.77
N VAL A 76 2.89 -1.99 0.44
CA VAL A 76 2.67 -0.58 0.72
C VAL A 76 3.89 -0.03 1.45
N GLU A 77 4.36 1.14 1.05
CA GLU A 77 5.38 1.89 1.76
C GLU A 77 4.69 2.99 2.56
N GLU A 78 4.83 2.95 3.87
CA GLU A 78 4.28 3.92 4.81
C GLU A 78 5.41 4.84 5.29
N THR A 79 5.28 6.14 5.03
CA THR A 79 6.19 7.16 5.54
C THR A 79 5.71 7.61 6.90
N THR A 80 6.51 7.34 7.93
CA THR A 80 6.25 7.74 9.31
C THR A 80 7.35 8.68 9.80
N ASP A 81 7.15 9.32 10.96
CA ASP A 81 8.19 10.13 11.63
C ASP A 81 9.47 9.32 11.95
N GLN A 82 9.34 8.00 11.97
CA GLN A 82 10.39 7.02 12.28
C GLN A 82 11.11 6.48 11.03
N GLY A 83 10.72 6.94 9.83
CA GLY A 83 11.25 6.52 8.53
C GLY A 83 10.22 5.80 7.64
N VAL A 84 10.71 5.21 6.56
CA VAL A 84 9.89 4.43 5.61
C VAL A 84 9.75 2.99 6.10
N GLU A 85 8.52 2.55 6.28
CA GLU A 85 8.16 1.19 6.68
C GLU A 85 7.46 0.46 5.53
N THR A 86 7.75 -0.83 5.36
CA THR A 86 7.10 -1.65 4.34
C THR A 86 6.03 -2.51 4.98
N VAL A 87 4.80 -2.37 4.52
CA VAL A 87 3.62 -3.10 4.98
C VAL A 87 3.18 -4.07 3.88
N PHE A 88 3.07 -5.34 4.22
CA PHE A 88 2.55 -6.39 3.35
C PHE A 88 1.12 -6.72 3.76
N LEU A 89 0.21 -6.51 2.83
CA LEU A 89 -1.20 -6.85 2.93
C LEU A 89 -1.41 -8.17 2.18
N ILE A 90 -1.46 -9.28 2.89
CA ILE A 90 -1.50 -10.63 2.32
C ILE A 90 -2.94 -11.13 2.34
N LEU A 91 -3.41 -11.66 1.21
CA LEU A 91 -4.70 -12.33 1.07
C LEU A 91 -4.45 -13.78 0.64
N ASP A 92 -4.68 -14.71 1.57
CA ASP A 92 -4.56 -16.14 1.32
C ASP A 92 -5.87 -16.85 1.67
N ASN A 93 -6.44 -17.58 0.72
CA ASN A 93 -7.70 -18.30 0.88
C ASN A 93 -8.85 -17.46 1.49
N GLY A 94 -8.92 -16.16 1.13
CA GLY A 94 -9.92 -15.22 1.65
C GLY A 94 -9.64 -14.68 3.06
N VAL A 95 -8.55 -15.12 3.69
CA VAL A 95 -8.08 -14.64 4.99
C VAL A 95 -7.02 -13.55 4.77
N GLN A 96 -7.25 -12.38 5.36
CA GLN A 96 -6.31 -11.28 5.31
C GLN A 96 -5.31 -11.35 6.48
N ARG A 97 -4.04 -11.09 6.19
CA ARG A 97 -2.96 -10.91 7.16
C ARG A 97 -2.21 -9.62 6.84
N ILE A 98 -1.73 -8.95 7.88
CA ILE A 98 -0.95 -7.71 7.76
C ILE A 98 0.40 -7.97 8.42
N GLU A 99 1.47 -7.87 7.63
CA GLU A 99 2.84 -7.94 8.13
C GLU A 99 3.51 -6.58 7.95
N LYS A 100 4.14 -6.08 9.00
CA LYS A 100 4.82 -4.78 8.97
C LYS A 100 6.31 -4.99 9.23
N ILE A 101 7.14 -4.64 8.25
CA ILE A 101 8.59 -4.73 8.34
C ILE A 101 9.14 -3.32 8.32
N ARG A 102 9.81 -2.95 9.41
CA ARG A 102 10.61 -1.73 9.45
C ARG A 102 11.95 -2.04 8.78
N LYS A 103 12.38 -1.22 7.83
CA LYS A 103 13.79 -1.22 7.43
C LYS A 103 14.59 -0.69 8.61
N THR A 104 15.08 -1.59 9.47
CA THR A 104 16.23 -1.28 10.33
C THR A 104 17.40 -1.02 9.39
N SER A 105 17.82 0.23 9.28
CA SER A 105 19.09 0.58 8.66
C SER A 105 20.20 -0.07 9.50
N GLY A 106 20.62 -1.27 9.10
CA GLY A 106 21.58 -2.10 9.80
C GLY A 106 22.25 -3.02 8.80
N GLU A 107 23.41 -2.57 8.31
CA GLU A 107 24.39 -3.30 7.50
C GLU A 107 23.93 -3.90 6.16
N HIS A 108 24.34 -3.23 5.09
CA HIS A 108 24.82 -3.92 3.91
C HIS A 108 25.84 -5.00 4.34
N ARG A 109 25.44 -6.27 4.36
CA ARG A 109 26.41 -7.34 4.10
C ARG A 109 26.43 -7.54 2.59
N PRO A 110 27.52 -7.20 1.88
CA PRO A 110 27.70 -7.69 0.53
C PRO A 110 27.72 -9.21 0.61
N LEU A 111 26.91 -9.88 -0.22
CA LEU A 111 27.02 -11.32 -0.45
C LEU A 111 28.28 -11.58 -1.29
N THR A 112 29.46 -11.35 -0.73
CA THR A 112 30.72 -11.82 -1.29
C THR A 112 31.10 -13.09 -0.55
N ALA A 113 30.38 -14.19 -0.84
CA ALA A 113 30.88 -15.51 -0.54
C ALA A 113 31.95 -15.85 -1.60
N THR A 114 33.16 -15.33 -1.45
CA THR A 114 34.34 -15.92 -2.11
C THR A 114 34.65 -17.24 -1.38
N GLY A 115 33.82 -18.24 -1.66
CA GLY A 115 34.14 -19.62 -1.32
C GLY A 115 35.19 -20.10 -2.30
N THR A 116 36.47 -20.01 -1.92
CA THR A 116 37.53 -20.77 -2.60
C THR A 116 37.20 -22.25 -2.43
N PHE A 117 36.65 -22.85 -3.48
CA PHE A 117 36.41 -24.29 -3.54
C PHE A 117 37.76 -24.97 -3.80
N SER A 118 38.50 -25.28 -2.72
CA SER A 118 39.69 -26.11 -2.81
C SER A 118 39.27 -27.55 -3.05
N ILE A 119 39.31 -27.99 -4.31
CA ILE A 119 39.14 -29.40 -4.68
C ILE A 119 40.39 -30.14 -4.18
N PRO A 120 40.29 -31.14 -3.29
CA PRO A 120 41.41 -32.03 -3.03
C PRO A 120 41.65 -32.88 -4.29
N VAL A 121 42.84 -32.74 -4.89
CA VAL A 121 43.30 -33.64 -5.96
C VAL A 121 43.59 -35.00 -5.32
N GLU A 122 42.68 -35.94 -5.54
CA GLU A 122 42.86 -37.34 -5.19
C GLU A 122 43.90 -37.95 -6.14
N ALA A 123 45.11 -38.17 -5.63
CA ALA A 123 46.20 -38.78 -6.36
C ALA A 123 45.89 -40.27 -6.59
N GLN A 124 45.74 -40.66 -7.86
CA GLN A 124 45.66 -42.06 -8.24
C GLN A 124 46.98 -42.78 -7.92
N PRO A 125 46.96 -43.98 -7.30
CA PRO A 125 48.16 -44.78 -7.16
C PRO A 125 48.51 -45.45 -8.49
N VAL A 126 49.72 -45.20 -8.96
CA VAL A 126 50.37 -45.98 -10.02
C VAL A 126 50.77 -47.33 -9.42
N LYS A 127 50.22 -48.42 -9.96
CA LYS A 127 50.87 -49.73 -9.96
C LYS A 127 50.45 -50.54 -11.18
#